data_AF-A0A7Y8I2F4-F1
#
_entry.id   AF-A0A7Y8I2F4-F1
#
_cell.length_a   1.000
_cell.length_b   1.000
_cell.length_c   1.000
_cell.angle_alpha   90.00
_cell.angle_beta   90.00
_cell.angle_gamma   90.00
#
_symmetry.space_group_name_H-M   'P 1'
#
loop_
_entity.id
_entity.type
_entity.pdbx_description
1 polymer ?
#
loop_
_entity_poly.entity_id
_entity_poly.type
_entity_poly.pdbx_seq_one_letter_code
_entity_poly.pdbx_strand_id
1 'polypeptide(L)'
;MGIRLVVVLLLMSPVLRGGWSCVIEGKREACIDGPAKRAQTILDELGDLERAWVGRNGALPKEIPPLRVMIYRSKGEFQPFQLISTNLGLFQSGAGLNWLMVYDTGEGALRAARHEWVHLAQHHTNPALPLWLEEGLAEYWSTLEVSGGQARLGKPANDHIRLLNQARWLTAEELLEADRRSEFYRDERLAGIFYAQCWAVVHMLGQSPEWRGKLEAYAAIVGLGGDAREVFSQTWGRSFEQAVEAARSWVRMGAPGTEAIALGPAGERSERSTRTLDATEARILRADALLAHSMTADAQILIEEAARRAPGRADVAAARGFVALQRGDKPAALELFETAISLGERRGPVLLERAMLLRETR
;
A
#
# COMPACT_ATOMS: atom_id res chain seq x y z
N MET A 1 54.26 35.97 -23.26
CA MET A 1 52.80 35.74 -23.23
C MET A 1 52.56 34.25 -23.46
N GLY A 2 52.47 33.46 -22.39
CA GLY A 2 52.32 32.00 -22.48
C GLY A 2 51.14 31.57 -21.63
N ILE A 3 50.04 31.19 -22.28
CA ILE A 3 48.81 30.73 -21.62
C ILE A 3 49.04 29.28 -21.21
N ARG A 4 49.12 29.02 -19.89
CA ARG A 4 49.05 27.66 -19.33
C ARG A 4 47.59 27.23 -19.33
N LEU A 5 47.26 26.28 -20.20
CA LEU A 5 45.97 25.60 -20.21
C LEU A 5 45.91 24.64 -19.01
N VAL A 6 45.13 24.99 -17.98
CA VAL A 6 44.81 24.09 -16.88
C VAL A 6 43.70 23.17 -17.35
N VAL A 7 44.04 21.92 -17.69
CA VAL A 7 43.05 20.87 -17.95
C VAL A 7 42.51 20.42 -16.59
N VAL A 8 41.34 20.92 -16.22
CA VAL A 8 40.57 20.39 -15.10
C VAL A 8 39.97 19.05 -15.55
N LEU A 9 40.61 17.94 -15.17
CA LEU A 9 39.99 16.63 -15.24
C LEU A 9 38.82 16.61 -14.23
N LEU A 10 37.61 16.88 -14.72
CA LEU A 10 36.38 16.50 -14.05
C LEU A 10 36.35 14.97 -13.98
N LEU A 11 36.77 14.43 -12.84
CA LEU A 11 36.47 13.05 -12.44
C LEU A 11 34.96 12.95 -12.30
N MET A 12 34.29 12.62 -13.41
CA MET A 12 32.93 12.09 -13.40
C MET A 12 33.01 10.79 -12.61
N SER A 13 32.60 10.84 -11.34
CA SER A 13 32.31 9.63 -10.58
C SER A 13 31.34 8.80 -11.43
N PRO A 14 31.59 7.50 -11.66
CA PRO A 14 30.62 6.68 -12.35
C PRO A 14 29.36 6.73 -11.50
N VAL A 15 28.28 7.29 -12.05
CA VAL A 15 26.94 7.04 -11.54
C VAL A 15 26.79 5.52 -11.58
N LEU A 16 26.90 4.88 -10.43
CA LEU A 16 26.52 3.49 -10.25
C LEU A 16 25.11 3.39 -10.81
N ARG A 17 24.95 2.77 -11.98
CA ARG A 17 23.63 2.49 -12.55
C ARG A 17 22.90 1.66 -11.49
N GLY A 18 21.91 2.29 -10.87
CA GLY A 18 21.23 1.84 -9.66
C GLY A 18 20.66 0.44 -9.84
N GLY A 19 21.12 -0.47 -8.99
CA GLY A 19 20.42 -1.72 -8.71
C GLY A 19 19.33 -1.47 -7.67
N TRP A 20 18.28 -2.27 -7.72
CA TRP A 20 17.30 -2.29 -6.63
C TRP A 20 17.98 -2.83 -5.37
N SER A 21 17.62 -2.31 -4.19
CA SER A 21 18.04 -2.86 -2.91
C SER A 21 16.83 -3.30 -2.12
N CYS A 22 16.91 -4.45 -1.47
CA CYS A 22 15.88 -4.96 -0.59
C CYS A 22 16.39 -5.03 0.86
N VAL A 23 15.51 -4.66 1.79
CA VAL A 23 15.69 -4.78 3.23
C VAL A 23 14.68 -5.80 3.72
N ILE A 24 15.15 -6.81 4.44
CA ILE A 24 14.30 -7.86 5.01
C ILE A 24 14.32 -7.72 6.52
N GLU A 25 13.15 -7.73 7.14
CA GLU A 25 12.95 -7.70 8.58
C GLU A 25 11.77 -8.61 8.96
N GLY A 26 12.08 -9.82 9.43
CA GLY A 26 11.07 -10.82 9.79
C GLY A 26 10.20 -11.20 8.60
N LYS A 27 8.88 -11.00 8.70
CA LYS A 27 7.90 -11.25 7.63
C LYS A 27 7.71 -10.06 6.69
N ARG A 28 8.56 -9.02 6.77
CA ARG A 28 8.46 -7.81 5.94
C ARG A 28 9.70 -7.66 5.06
N GLU A 29 9.50 -7.31 3.80
CA GLU A 29 10.57 -6.94 2.87
C GLU A 29 10.22 -5.61 2.21
N ALA A 30 11.16 -4.67 2.15
CA ALA A 30 10.99 -3.43 1.38
C ALA A 30 12.10 -3.33 0.33
N CYS A 31 11.71 -3.19 -0.93
CA CYS A 31 12.61 -3.11 -2.07
C CYS A 31 12.47 -1.74 -2.74
N ILE A 32 13.59 -1.10 -3.04
CA ILE A 32 13.65 0.25 -3.61
C ILE A 32 14.62 0.32 -4.80
N ASP A 33 14.28 1.10 -5.80
CA ASP A 33 15.22 1.51 -6.85
C ASP A 33 16.32 2.44 -6.28
N GLY A 34 17.48 1.87 -5.93
CA GLY A 34 18.62 2.57 -5.36
C GLY A 34 18.93 2.21 -3.90
N PRO A 35 19.54 3.12 -3.11
CA PRO A 35 20.04 2.78 -1.78
C PRO A 35 18.95 2.39 -0.78
N ALA A 36 19.23 1.34 0.00
CA ALA A 36 18.30 0.73 0.96
C ALA A 36 17.81 1.65 2.11
N LYS A 37 18.51 2.76 2.41
CA LYS A 37 18.18 3.64 3.56
C LYS A 37 16.72 4.05 3.59
N ARG A 38 16.15 4.40 2.44
CA ARG A 38 14.75 4.83 2.35
C ARG A 38 13.75 3.67 2.55
N ALA A 39 14.10 2.47 2.08
CA ALA A 39 13.33 1.27 2.38
C ALA A 39 13.33 0.94 3.88
N GLN A 40 14.47 1.15 4.57
CA GLN A 40 14.54 1.02 6.03
C GLN A 40 13.60 2.01 6.73
N THR A 41 13.63 3.29 6.32
CA THR A 41 12.72 4.32 6.87
C THR A 41 11.26 3.93 6.71
N ILE A 42 10.84 3.44 5.53
CA ILE A 42 9.45 3.01 5.31
C ILE A 42 9.11 1.81 6.21
N LEU A 43 10.00 0.82 6.37
CA LEU A 43 9.75 -0.30 7.28
C LEU A 43 9.65 0.13 8.75
N ASP A 44 10.49 1.07 9.19
CA ASP A 44 10.45 1.61 10.55
C ASP A 44 9.10 2.34 10.80
N GLU A 45 8.67 3.19 9.86
CA GLU A 45 7.38 3.89 9.90
C GLU A 45 6.18 2.94 9.94
N LEU A 46 6.19 1.89 9.10
CA LEU A 46 5.14 0.89 9.10
C LEU A 46 5.14 0.05 10.38
N GLY A 47 6.31 -0.21 10.96
CA GLY A 47 6.43 -0.89 12.25
C GLY A 47 5.86 -0.08 13.41
N ASP A 48 6.09 1.23 13.42
CA ASP A 48 5.51 2.13 14.43
C ASP A 48 3.99 2.29 14.25
N LEU A 49 3.50 2.35 13.01
CA LEU A 49 2.07 2.31 12.70
C LEU A 49 1.43 0.99 13.17
N GLU A 50 2.05 -0.15 12.91
CA GLU A 50 1.56 -1.46 13.36
C GLU A 50 1.45 -1.51 14.88
N ARG A 51 2.47 -1.02 15.60
CA ARG A 51 2.43 -0.95 17.07
C ARG A 51 1.30 -0.04 17.56
N ALA A 52 1.12 1.12 16.96
CA ALA A 52 0.04 2.03 17.31
C ALA A 52 -1.34 1.43 17.03
N TRP A 53 -1.49 0.76 15.89
CA TRP A 53 -2.70 0.02 15.52
C TRP A 53 -3.00 -1.08 16.54
N VAL A 54 -2.00 -1.90 16.91
CA VAL A 54 -2.17 -2.96 17.91
C VAL A 54 -2.54 -2.41 19.28
N GLY A 55 -1.93 -1.30 19.69
CA GLY A 55 -2.23 -0.65 20.96
C GLY A 55 -3.67 -0.11 21.06
N ARG A 56 -4.28 0.27 19.93
CA ARG A 56 -5.65 0.79 19.87
C ARG A 56 -6.70 -0.28 19.57
N ASN A 57 -6.47 -1.08 18.53
CA ASN A 57 -7.45 -2.00 17.95
C ASN A 57 -7.25 -3.45 18.39
N GLY A 58 -6.16 -3.75 19.09
CA GLY A 58 -5.76 -5.13 19.42
C GLY A 58 -4.93 -5.79 18.33
N ALA A 59 -4.52 -7.04 18.60
CA ALA A 59 -3.62 -7.77 17.72
C ALA A 59 -4.27 -8.07 16.36
N LEU A 60 -3.48 -7.94 15.30
CA LEU A 60 -3.84 -8.46 13.99
C LEU A 60 -3.95 -10.00 14.03
N PRO A 61 -4.76 -10.62 13.13
CA PRO A 61 -4.79 -12.07 12.99
C PRO A 61 -3.38 -12.69 12.86
N LYS A 62 -3.19 -13.87 13.46
CA LYS A 62 -1.87 -14.53 13.50
C LYS A 62 -1.33 -14.93 12.12
N GLU A 63 -2.24 -15.26 11.20
CA GLU A 63 -1.92 -15.85 9.89
C GLU A 63 -1.97 -14.82 8.75
N ILE A 64 -1.62 -13.55 9.01
CA ILE A 64 -1.47 -12.57 7.93
C ILE A 64 -0.26 -12.95 7.05
N PRO A 65 -0.42 -13.00 5.71
CA PRO A 65 0.70 -13.23 4.80
C PRO A 65 1.83 -12.20 4.98
N PRO A 66 3.09 -12.55 4.68
CA PRO A 66 4.20 -11.60 4.65
C PRO A 66 3.87 -10.33 3.84
N LEU A 67 4.53 -9.22 4.16
CA LEU A 67 4.38 -7.95 3.44
C LEU A 67 5.61 -7.65 2.62
N ARG A 68 5.42 -7.38 1.32
CA ARG A 68 6.44 -6.82 0.45
C ARG A 68 6.07 -5.42 0.02
N VAL A 69 6.96 -4.47 0.31
CA VAL A 69 6.83 -3.06 -0.08
C VAL A 69 7.72 -2.79 -1.30
N MET A 70 7.12 -2.35 -2.39
CA MET A 70 7.81 -1.97 -3.62
C MET A 70 7.86 -0.44 -3.72
N ILE A 71 9.05 0.15 -3.66
CA ILE A 71 9.25 1.59 -3.61
C ILE A 71 9.84 2.06 -4.93
N TYR A 72 9.02 2.75 -5.71
CA TYR A 72 9.35 3.25 -7.04
C TYR A 72 9.80 4.71 -6.96
N ARG A 73 10.89 5.04 -7.64
CA ARG A 73 11.32 6.45 -7.83
C ARG A 73 10.93 7.01 -9.19
N SER A 74 10.63 6.14 -10.14
CA SER A 74 10.18 6.53 -11.47
C SER A 74 8.66 6.54 -11.53
N LYS A 75 8.07 7.69 -11.88
CA LYS A 75 6.63 7.79 -12.14
C LYS A 75 6.17 6.77 -13.19
N GLY A 76 6.94 6.60 -14.27
CA GLY A 76 6.59 5.67 -15.35
C GLY A 76 6.59 4.21 -14.91
N GLU A 77 7.42 3.84 -13.93
CA GLU A 77 7.42 2.48 -13.38
C GLU A 77 6.29 2.25 -12.38
N PHE A 78 5.82 3.31 -11.71
CA PHE A 78 4.68 3.25 -10.80
C PHE A 78 3.33 3.39 -11.51
N GLN A 79 3.30 4.05 -12.68
CA GLN A 79 2.09 4.33 -13.47
C GLN A 79 1.13 3.13 -13.62
N PRO A 80 1.59 1.88 -13.82
CA PRO A 80 0.70 0.72 -13.89
C PRO A 80 -0.19 0.54 -12.63
N PHE A 81 0.30 0.95 -11.46
CA PHE A 81 -0.39 0.84 -10.17
C PHE A 81 -1.24 2.07 -9.82
N GLN A 82 -1.34 3.04 -10.74
CA GLN A 82 -2.13 4.23 -10.52
C GLN A 82 -3.60 4.00 -10.86
N LEU A 83 -4.45 3.80 -9.84
CA LEU A 83 -5.90 3.74 -10.01
C LEU A 83 -6.46 5.12 -10.38
N ILE A 84 -5.88 6.16 -9.81
CA ILE A 84 -6.08 7.57 -10.16
C ILE A 84 -4.71 8.25 -10.25
N SER A 85 -4.58 9.28 -11.09
CA SER A 85 -3.31 9.98 -11.37
C SER A 85 -2.57 10.51 -10.14
N THR A 86 -3.29 10.75 -9.04
CA THR A 86 -2.78 11.33 -7.79
C THR A 86 -2.43 10.32 -6.72
N ASN A 87 -2.81 9.04 -6.87
CA ASN A 87 -2.44 8.06 -5.86
C ASN A 87 -0.90 7.90 -5.83
N LEU A 88 -0.38 7.75 -4.62
CA LEU A 88 1.05 7.53 -4.37
C LEU A 88 1.31 6.13 -3.79
N GLY A 89 0.24 5.36 -3.60
CA GLY A 89 0.27 4.04 -3.02
C GLY A 89 -0.77 3.12 -3.66
N LEU A 90 -0.56 1.83 -3.49
CA LEU A 90 -1.56 0.80 -3.72
C LEU A 90 -1.25 -0.43 -2.85
N PHE A 91 -2.23 -0.87 -2.07
CA PHE A 91 -2.24 -2.17 -1.42
C PHE A 91 -2.93 -3.23 -2.28
N GLN A 92 -2.33 -4.42 -2.34
CA GLN A 92 -2.91 -5.60 -2.98
C GLN A 92 -2.60 -6.85 -2.14
N SER A 93 -3.63 -7.55 -1.67
CA SER A 93 -3.46 -8.87 -1.06
C SER A 93 -3.39 -9.97 -2.13
N GLY A 94 -2.60 -11.01 -1.88
CA GLY A 94 -2.50 -12.21 -2.70
C GLY A 94 -2.44 -13.48 -1.83
N ALA A 95 -2.59 -14.65 -2.46
CA ALA A 95 -2.79 -15.93 -1.76
C ALA A 95 -1.68 -16.34 -0.76
N GLY A 96 -0.50 -15.73 -0.81
CA GLY A 96 0.58 -15.98 0.14
C GLY A 96 1.51 -14.78 0.38
N LEU A 97 1.16 -13.59 -0.12
CA LEU A 97 1.98 -12.39 -0.02
C LEU A 97 1.09 -11.15 -0.15
N ASN A 98 1.24 -10.21 0.77
CA ASN A 98 0.69 -8.87 0.67
C ASN A 98 1.69 -7.96 -0.05
N TRP A 99 1.19 -7.13 -0.96
CA TRP A 99 1.98 -6.16 -1.72
C TRP A 99 1.55 -4.75 -1.37
N LEU A 100 2.53 -3.88 -1.21
CA LEU A 100 2.33 -2.45 -1.02
C LEU A 100 3.25 -1.71 -1.98
N MET A 101 2.70 -1.11 -3.03
CA MET A 101 3.43 -0.31 -4.00
C MET A 101 3.42 1.15 -3.53
N VAL A 102 4.56 1.82 -3.54
CA VAL A 102 4.71 3.23 -3.12
C VAL A 102 5.50 3.98 -4.17
N TYR A 103 5.00 5.16 -4.56
CA TYR A 103 5.76 6.13 -5.34
C TYR A 103 6.47 7.12 -4.42
N ASP A 104 7.79 7.05 -4.36
CA ASP A 104 8.62 7.83 -3.43
C ASP A 104 8.80 9.28 -3.89
N THR A 105 7.86 10.13 -3.50
CA THR A 105 7.88 11.60 -3.70
C THR A 105 8.41 12.37 -2.49
N GLY A 106 9.03 11.68 -1.52
CA GLY A 106 9.47 12.27 -0.24
C GLY A 106 8.42 12.10 0.85
N GLU A 107 8.10 13.13 1.62
CA GLU A 107 7.19 13.02 2.78
C GLU A 107 5.79 12.47 2.42
N GLY A 108 5.27 12.82 1.24
CA GLY A 108 3.99 12.29 0.74
C GLY A 108 3.97 10.77 0.63
N ALA A 109 5.11 10.15 0.31
CA ALA A 109 5.23 8.70 0.22
C ALA A 109 5.13 8.00 1.57
N LEU A 110 5.54 8.65 2.67
CA LEU A 110 5.40 8.07 4.01
C LEU A 110 3.92 8.05 4.42
N ARG A 111 3.19 9.15 4.17
CA ARG A 111 1.74 9.21 4.39
C ARG A 111 1.01 8.16 3.53
N ALA A 112 1.39 8.04 2.26
CA ALA A 112 0.83 7.03 1.36
C ALA A 112 1.12 5.61 1.86
N ALA A 113 2.35 5.30 2.26
CA ALA A 113 2.68 3.98 2.81
C ALA A 113 1.85 3.64 4.05
N ARG A 114 1.65 4.61 4.96
CA ARG A 114 0.78 4.43 6.13
C ARG A 114 -0.69 4.22 5.73
N HIS A 115 -1.19 4.99 4.76
CA HIS A 115 -2.54 4.84 4.22
C HIS A 115 -2.77 3.41 3.67
N GLU A 116 -1.89 2.94 2.78
CA GLU A 116 -2.00 1.61 2.18
C GLU A 116 -1.83 0.48 3.22
N TRP A 117 -1.00 0.70 4.24
CA TRP A 117 -0.89 -0.27 5.34
C TRP A 117 -2.18 -0.38 6.14
N VAL A 118 -2.94 0.71 6.28
CA VAL A 118 -4.26 0.66 6.95
C VAL A 118 -5.23 -0.18 6.12
N HIS A 119 -5.21 -0.09 4.80
CA HIS A 119 -5.98 -1.02 3.95
C HIS A 119 -5.56 -2.48 4.16
N LEU A 120 -4.27 -2.76 4.32
CA LEU A 120 -3.81 -4.10 4.70
C LEU A 120 -4.45 -4.54 6.02
N ALA A 121 -4.37 -3.71 7.06
CA ALA A 121 -4.94 -4.04 8.36
C ALA A 121 -6.46 -4.24 8.28
N GLN A 122 -7.17 -3.37 7.57
CA GLN A 122 -8.62 -3.45 7.33
C GLN A 122 -8.99 -4.71 6.55
N HIS A 123 -8.27 -5.05 5.48
CA HIS A 123 -8.53 -6.26 4.69
C HIS A 123 -8.53 -7.53 5.55
N HIS A 124 -7.64 -7.59 6.54
CA HIS A 124 -7.51 -8.74 7.44
C HIS A 124 -8.38 -8.66 8.70
N THR A 125 -9.01 -7.52 9.00
CA THR A 125 -9.80 -7.34 10.25
C THR A 125 -11.27 -7.00 10.01
N ASN A 126 -11.57 -6.22 8.98
CA ASN A 126 -12.90 -5.71 8.64
C ASN A 126 -13.07 -5.65 7.10
N PRO A 127 -13.19 -6.79 6.40
CA PRO A 127 -13.15 -6.82 4.93
C PRO A 127 -14.38 -6.22 4.24
N ALA A 128 -15.46 -5.93 4.97
CA ALA A 128 -16.73 -5.45 4.43
C ALA A 128 -17.07 -4.00 4.84
N LEU A 129 -16.07 -3.17 5.16
CA LEU A 129 -16.32 -1.76 5.44
C LEU A 129 -16.88 -1.04 4.20
N PRO A 130 -17.85 -0.12 4.37
CA PRO A 130 -18.28 0.75 3.30
C PRO A 130 -17.11 1.67 2.91
N LEU A 131 -17.06 2.02 1.63
CA LEU A 131 -15.87 2.66 1.05
C LEU A 131 -15.51 3.97 1.77
N TRP A 132 -16.50 4.79 2.15
CA TRP A 132 -16.23 6.04 2.85
C TRP A 132 -15.52 5.82 4.21
N LEU A 133 -15.82 4.73 4.89
CA LEU A 133 -15.24 4.41 6.20
C LEU A 133 -13.87 3.76 6.02
N GLU A 134 -13.73 2.87 5.03
CA GLU A 134 -12.45 2.27 4.63
C GLU A 134 -11.41 3.37 4.37
N GLU A 135 -11.75 4.28 3.46
CA GLU A 135 -10.88 5.36 3.00
C GLU A 135 -10.70 6.44 4.07
N GLY A 136 -11.76 6.77 4.80
CA GLY A 136 -11.70 7.75 5.89
C GLY A 136 -10.79 7.31 7.03
N LEU A 137 -10.81 6.02 7.39
CA LEU A 137 -9.91 5.45 8.39
C LEU A 137 -8.48 5.39 7.86
N ALA A 138 -8.25 5.00 6.60
CA ALA A 138 -6.92 5.01 5.99
C ALA A 138 -6.32 6.42 5.98
N GLU A 139 -7.09 7.43 5.58
CA GLU A 139 -6.70 8.84 5.64
C GLU A 139 -6.42 9.31 7.07
N TYR A 140 -7.28 8.97 8.02
CA TYR A 140 -7.12 9.37 9.43
C TYR A 140 -5.84 8.77 10.05
N TRP A 141 -5.62 7.46 9.88
CA TRP A 141 -4.43 6.76 10.38
C TRP A 141 -3.15 7.12 9.62
N SER A 142 -3.23 7.57 8.37
CA SER A 142 -2.05 8.07 7.62
C SER A 142 -1.38 9.29 8.28
N THR A 143 -2.10 10.00 9.17
CA THR A 143 -1.63 11.18 9.90
C THR A 143 -0.95 10.86 11.24
N LEU A 144 -0.79 9.57 11.57
CA LEU A 144 -0.10 9.13 12.78
C LEU A 144 1.32 9.72 12.85
N GLU A 145 1.66 10.27 14.01
CA GLU A 145 3.02 10.66 14.36
C GLU A 145 3.48 9.87 15.58
N VAL A 146 4.63 9.20 15.46
CA VAL A 146 5.27 8.50 16.58
C VAL A 146 6.59 9.20 16.90
N SER A 147 6.72 9.70 18.13
CA SER A 147 7.92 10.39 18.59
C SER A 147 8.09 10.25 20.09
N GLY A 148 9.33 10.06 20.55
CA GLY A 148 9.63 9.96 21.99
C GLY A 148 8.88 8.83 22.72
N GLY A 149 8.51 7.75 22.01
CA GLY A 149 7.70 6.67 22.57
C GLY A 149 6.21 6.98 22.75
N GLN A 150 5.75 8.12 22.22
CA GLN A 150 4.34 8.51 22.21
C GLN A 150 3.80 8.48 20.78
N ALA A 151 2.57 8.00 20.62
CA ALA A 151 1.86 8.04 19.35
C ALA A 151 0.73 9.06 19.43
N ARG A 152 0.64 9.95 18.43
CA ARG A 152 -0.42 10.94 18.28
C ARG A 152 -1.13 10.72 16.96
N LEU A 153 -2.42 10.41 17.05
CA LEU A 153 -3.27 10.08 15.91
C LEU A 153 -4.21 11.24 15.56
N GLY A 154 -4.54 11.36 14.27
CA GLY A 154 -5.51 12.32 13.79
C GLY A 154 -4.97 13.73 13.74
N LYS A 155 -3.75 13.92 13.24
CA LYS A 155 -3.24 15.26 12.99
C LYS A 155 -4.02 15.88 11.82
N PRO A 156 -4.39 17.18 11.88
CA PRO A 156 -5.12 17.82 10.80
C PRO A 156 -4.42 17.70 9.45
N ALA A 157 -5.12 17.14 8.45
CA ALA A 157 -4.67 17.09 7.06
C ALA A 157 -4.96 18.45 6.40
N ASN A 158 -3.98 19.35 6.44
CA ASN A 158 -4.15 20.74 6.02
C ASN A 158 -4.51 20.88 4.52
N ASP A 159 -4.05 19.96 3.68
CA ASP A 159 -4.45 19.83 2.28
C ASP A 159 -5.94 19.50 2.13
N HIS A 160 -6.44 18.52 2.88
CA HIS A 160 -7.87 18.20 2.92
C HIS A 160 -8.71 19.37 3.43
N ILE A 161 -8.28 20.03 4.51
CA ILE A 161 -8.97 21.21 5.04
C ILE A 161 -9.04 22.33 4.00
N ARG A 162 -7.93 22.63 3.31
CA ARG A 162 -7.92 23.65 2.25
C ARG A 162 -8.85 23.28 1.11
N LEU A 163 -8.81 22.03 0.64
CA LEU A 163 -9.66 21.54 -0.45
C LEU A 163 -11.14 21.65 -0.08
N LEU A 164 -11.54 21.16 1.09
CA LEU A 164 -12.93 21.12 1.55
C LEU A 164 -13.52 22.49 1.88
N ASN A 165 -12.70 23.49 2.19
CA ASN A 165 -13.16 24.86 2.35
C ASN A 165 -13.45 25.55 1.01
N GLN A 166 -12.94 25.03 -0.10
CA GLN A 166 -13.10 25.61 -1.44
C GLN A 166 -14.03 24.80 -2.35
N ALA A 167 -14.12 23.49 -2.11
CA ALA A 167 -14.89 22.56 -2.92
C ALA A 167 -16.36 22.49 -2.48
N ARG A 168 -17.23 22.14 -3.45
CA ARG A 168 -18.55 21.61 -3.13
C ARG A 168 -18.38 20.18 -2.63
N TRP A 169 -18.89 19.94 -1.43
CA TRP A 169 -18.96 18.61 -0.83
C TRP A 169 -19.99 17.76 -1.58
N LEU A 170 -19.67 16.48 -1.73
CA LEU A 170 -20.63 15.42 -2.00
C LEU A 170 -21.69 15.36 -0.88
N THR A 171 -22.88 14.93 -1.24
CA THR A 171 -24.00 14.68 -0.34
C THR A 171 -23.74 13.42 0.50
N ALA A 172 -24.52 13.27 1.58
CA ALA A 172 -24.44 12.10 2.44
C ALA A 172 -24.79 10.80 1.69
N GLU A 173 -25.75 10.86 0.76
CA GLU A 173 -26.11 9.74 -0.10
C GLU A 173 -24.95 9.34 -1.00
N GLU A 174 -24.35 10.31 -1.70
CA GLU A 174 -23.19 10.08 -2.56
C GLU A 174 -22.01 9.48 -1.79
N LEU A 175 -21.79 9.84 -0.51
CA LEU A 175 -20.76 9.22 0.32
C LEU A 175 -21.10 7.78 0.74
N LEU A 176 -22.35 7.53 1.16
CA LEU A 176 -22.76 6.21 1.65
C LEU A 176 -22.83 5.17 0.53
N GLU A 177 -23.30 5.58 -0.65
CA GLU A 177 -23.45 4.71 -1.81
C GLU A 177 -22.17 4.59 -2.65
N ALA A 178 -21.13 5.37 -2.34
CA ALA A 178 -19.87 5.32 -3.08
C ALA A 178 -19.26 3.90 -3.07
N ASP A 179 -18.88 3.46 -4.26
CA ASP A 179 -18.16 2.22 -4.49
C ASP A 179 -16.95 2.46 -5.42
N ARG A 180 -16.12 1.43 -5.61
CA ARG A 180 -14.92 1.49 -6.48
C ARG A 180 -15.26 1.67 -7.98
N ARG A 181 -16.54 1.65 -8.37
CA ARG A 181 -17.02 1.83 -9.74
C ARG A 181 -17.64 3.22 -9.98
N SER A 182 -17.86 3.96 -8.89
CA SER A 182 -18.51 5.25 -8.89
C SER A 182 -17.74 6.27 -9.73
N GLU A 183 -18.46 7.20 -10.37
CA GLU A 183 -17.87 8.19 -11.26
C GLU A 183 -16.87 9.12 -10.56
N PHE A 184 -16.95 9.22 -9.24
CA PHE A 184 -15.99 9.95 -8.39
C PHE A 184 -14.55 9.45 -8.55
N TYR A 185 -14.35 8.19 -8.95
CA TYR A 185 -13.02 7.61 -9.21
C TYR A 185 -12.51 7.79 -10.65
N ARG A 186 -13.30 8.42 -11.52
CA ARG A 186 -12.89 8.75 -12.91
C ARG A 186 -12.45 10.20 -13.07
N ASP A 187 -12.87 11.07 -12.17
CA ASP A 187 -12.46 12.48 -12.10
C ASP A 187 -11.53 12.67 -10.89
N GLU A 188 -10.27 13.02 -11.16
CA GLU A 188 -9.22 13.24 -10.16
C GLU A 188 -9.64 14.23 -9.06
N ARG A 189 -10.38 15.28 -9.42
CA ARG A 189 -10.85 16.30 -8.48
C ARG A 189 -11.96 15.75 -7.61
N LEU A 190 -12.90 14.98 -8.17
CA LEU A 190 -13.96 14.34 -7.38
C LEU A 190 -13.38 13.29 -6.43
N ALA A 191 -12.38 12.52 -6.87
CA ALA A 191 -11.67 11.59 -6.00
C ALA A 191 -11.03 12.31 -4.81
N GLY A 192 -10.29 13.40 -5.06
CA GLY A 192 -9.68 14.20 -3.99
C GLY A 192 -10.71 14.74 -2.98
N ILE A 193 -11.88 15.20 -3.46
CA ILE A 193 -12.98 15.64 -2.59
C ILE A 193 -13.54 14.47 -1.77
N PHE A 194 -13.75 13.31 -2.39
CA PHE A 194 -14.24 12.11 -1.72
C PHE A 194 -13.31 11.69 -0.57
N TYR A 195 -12.02 11.51 -0.83
CA TYR A 195 -11.02 11.18 0.19
C TYR A 195 -11.00 12.20 1.33
N ALA A 196 -10.98 13.49 1.00
CA ALA A 196 -10.98 14.55 2.00
C ALA A 196 -12.25 14.54 2.86
N GLN A 197 -13.43 14.33 2.27
CA GLN A 197 -14.68 14.25 3.03
C GLN A 197 -14.75 13.02 3.93
N CYS A 198 -14.29 11.86 3.45
CA CYS A 198 -14.19 10.63 4.23
C CYS A 198 -13.29 10.85 5.45
N TRP A 199 -12.12 11.46 5.24
CA TRP A 199 -11.24 11.89 6.32
C TRP A 199 -11.95 12.83 7.31
N ALA A 200 -12.66 13.85 6.82
CA ALA A 200 -13.31 14.84 7.67
C ALA A 200 -14.39 14.23 8.57
N VAL A 201 -15.20 13.31 8.03
CA VAL A 201 -16.21 12.59 8.80
C VAL A 201 -15.54 11.72 9.86
N VAL A 202 -14.58 10.87 9.48
CA VAL A 202 -13.87 9.99 10.43
C VAL A 202 -13.13 10.78 11.50
N HIS A 203 -12.44 11.85 11.13
CA HIS A 203 -11.73 12.71 12.08
C HIS A 203 -12.70 13.39 13.06
N MET A 204 -13.85 13.85 12.59
CA MET A 204 -14.89 14.42 13.46
C MET A 204 -15.46 13.35 14.40
N LEU A 205 -15.75 12.15 13.91
CA LEU A 205 -16.23 11.01 14.69
C LEU A 205 -15.19 10.50 15.68
N GLY A 206 -13.89 10.67 15.42
CA GLY A 206 -12.81 10.29 16.32
C GLY A 206 -12.50 11.33 17.40
N GLN A 207 -12.59 12.62 17.06
CA GLN A 207 -12.03 13.70 17.90
C GLN A 207 -13.05 14.64 18.52
N SER A 208 -14.22 14.83 17.91
CA SER A 208 -15.17 15.80 18.42
C SER A 208 -15.79 15.32 19.75
N PRO A 209 -15.91 16.18 20.78
CA PRO A 209 -16.46 15.77 22.07
C PRO A 209 -17.87 15.16 21.98
N GLU A 210 -18.66 15.61 21.00
CA GLU A 210 -20.05 15.20 20.80
C GLU A 210 -20.18 13.83 20.11
N TRP A 211 -19.22 13.44 19.26
CA TRP A 211 -19.33 12.23 18.44
C TRP A 211 -18.35 11.11 18.81
N ARG A 212 -17.25 11.43 19.50
CA ARG A 212 -16.17 10.49 19.82
C ARG A 212 -16.58 9.32 20.71
N GLY A 213 -15.82 8.23 20.60
CA GLY A 213 -15.90 7.06 21.48
C GLY A 213 -16.78 5.91 20.98
N LYS A 214 -17.35 6.02 19.77
CA LYS A 214 -18.20 4.98 19.16
C LYS A 214 -17.73 4.51 17.79
N LEU A 215 -16.68 5.12 17.23
CA LEU A 215 -16.21 4.86 15.86
C LEU A 215 -15.73 3.42 15.67
N GLU A 216 -14.95 2.89 16.61
CA GLU A 216 -14.41 1.53 16.54
C GLU A 216 -15.52 0.47 16.65
N ALA A 217 -16.49 0.70 17.54
CA ALA A 217 -17.65 -0.18 17.68
C ALA A 217 -18.52 -0.18 16.41
N TYR A 218 -18.73 1.01 15.82
CA TYR A 218 -19.43 1.14 14.55
C TYR A 218 -18.71 0.40 13.42
N ALA A 219 -17.40 0.62 13.27
CA ALA A 219 -16.59 -0.03 12.25
C ALA A 219 -16.61 -1.56 12.39
N ALA A 220 -16.57 -2.08 13.62
CA ALA A 220 -16.65 -3.52 13.87
C ALA A 220 -18.00 -4.12 13.45
N ILE A 221 -19.13 -3.47 13.78
CA ILE A 221 -20.47 -3.97 13.42
C ILE A 221 -20.67 -3.93 11.90
N VAL A 222 -20.31 -2.83 11.27
CA VAL A 222 -20.46 -2.67 9.82
C VAL A 222 -19.51 -3.58 9.07
N GLY A 223 -18.27 -3.76 9.56
CA GLY A 223 -17.29 -4.70 8.99
C GLY A 223 -17.73 -6.16 9.01
N LEU A 224 -18.73 -6.51 9.83
CA LEU A 224 -19.39 -7.82 9.88
C LEU A 224 -20.64 -7.92 8.98
N GLY A 225 -20.89 -6.92 8.13
CA GLY A 225 -21.99 -6.89 7.18
C GLY A 225 -23.26 -6.20 7.67
N GLY A 226 -23.20 -5.45 8.78
CA GLY A 226 -24.32 -4.61 9.22
C GLY A 226 -24.60 -3.46 8.23
N ASP A 227 -25.87 -3.08 8.08
CA ASP A 227 -26.24 -1.95 7.21
C ASP A 227 -25.64 -0.63 7.75
N ALA A 228 -24.76 -0.01 6.97
CA ALA A 228 -23.98 1.13 7.43
C ALA A 228 -24.85 2.30 7.89
N ARG A 229 -25.99 2.55 7.23
CA ARG A 229 -26.89 3.67 7.55
C ARG A 229 -27.70 3.39 8.81
N GLU A 230 -28.29 2.20 8.89
CA GLU A 230 -29.08 1.78 10.05
C GLU A 230 -28.22 1.73 11.31
N VAL A 231 -27.06 1.05 11.23
CA VAL A 231 -26.13 0.94 12.36
C VAL A 231 -25.62 2.32 12.79
N PHE A 232 -25.40 3.25 11.85
CA PHE A 232 -25.00 4.63 12.18
C PHE A 232 -26.08 5.33 13.00
N SER A 233 -27.33 5.23 12.56
CA SER A 233 -28.47 5.83 13.26
C SER A 233 -28.63 5.28 14.67
N GLN A 234 -28.51 3.96 14.84
CA GLN A 234 -28.59 3.32 16.16
C GLN A 234 -27.41 3.72 17.07
N THR A 235 -26.20 3.87 16.51
CA THR A 235 -24.99 4.16 17.29
C THR A 235 -25.00 5.59 17.85
N TRP A 236 -25.35 6.58 17.03
CA TRP A 236 -25.31 8.00 17.44
C TRP A 236 -26.68 8.61 17.76
N GLY A 237 -27.79 7.94 17.46
CA GLY A 237 -29.14 8.51 17.58
C GLY A 237 -29.36 9.66 16.60
N ARG A 238 -28.62 9.66 15.46
CA ARG A 238 -28.52 10.76 14.49
C ARG A 238 -28.37 10.19 13.08
N SER A 239 -28.79 10.94 12.08
CA SER A 239 -28.61 10.53 10.68
C SER A 239 -27.18 10.77 10.20
N PHE A 240 -26.77 10.09 9.12
CA PHE A 240 -25.46 10.29 8.53
C PHE A 240 -25.32 11.69 7.90
N GLU A 241 -26.41 12.26 7.39
CA GLU A 241 -26.48 13.63 6.89
C GLU A 241 -26.08 14.64 7.98
N GLN A 242 -26.54 14.43 9.22
CA GLN A 242 -26.17 15.28 10.36
C GLN A 242 -24.67 15.16 10.67
N ALA A 243 -24.07 13.99 10.49
CA ALA A 243 -22.64 13.78 10.66
C ALA A 243 -21.82 14.49 9.56
N VAL A 244 -22.27 14.46 8.31
CA VAL A 244 -21.62 15.18 7.21
C VAL A 244 -21.66 16.69 7.44
N GLU A 245 -22.77 17.25 7.91
CA GLU A 245 -22.84 18.69 8.23
C GLU A 245 -22.01 19.05 9.47
N ALA A 246 -21.98 18.18 10.49
CA ALA A 246 -21.08 18.34 11.63
C ALA A 246 -19.61 18.31 11.20
N ALA A 247 -19.23 17.41 10.29
CA ALA A 247 -17.88 17.34 9.72
C ALA A 247 -17.53 18.59 8.91
N ARG A 248 -18.48 19.16 8.17
CA ARG A 248 -18.27 20.45 7.48
C ARG A 248 -17.99 21.58 8.47
N SER A 249 -18.77 21.66 9.55
CA SER A 249 -18.56 22.64 10.61
C SER A 249 -17.22 22.43 11.33
N TRP A 250 -16.85 21.16 11.55
CA TRP A 250 -15.57 20.74 12.11
C TRP A 250 -14.37 21.19 11.27
N VAL A 251 -14.43 21.00 9.94
CA VAL A 251 -13.39 21.45 9.01
C VAL A 251 -13.23 22.98 9.02
N ARG A 252 -14.33 23.74 9.11
CA ARG A 252 -14.27 25.21 9.21
C ARG A 252 -13.55 25.68 10.47
N MET A 253 -13.58 24.90 11.54
CA MET A 253 -12.82 25.15 12.77
C MET A 253 -11.36 24.69 12.69
N GLY A 254 -10.92 24.16 11.54
CA GLY A 254 -9.57 23.62 11.35
C GLY A 254 -9.41 22.17 11.81
N ALA A 255 -10.51 21.44 12.00
CA ALA A 255 -10.54 20.07 12.49
C ALA A 255 -9.65 19.85 13.75
N PRO A 256 -9.92 20.59 14.84
CA PRO A 256 -8.99 20.65 15.96
C PRO A 256 -8.85 19.32 16.71
N GLY A 257 -7.70 19.10 17.33
CA GLY A 257 -7.49 17.95 18.21
C GLY A 257 -6.66 16.85 17.58
N THR A 258 -6.08 16.05 18.46
CA THR A 258 -5.25 14.87 18.18
C THR A 258 -5.44 13.94 19.37
N GLU A 259 -5.38 12.64 19.16
CA GLU A 259 -5.51 11.65 20.22
C GLU A 259 -4.14 11.07 20.56
N ALA A 260 -3.79 11.05 21.85
CA ALA A 260 -2.66 10.25 22.30
C ALA A 260 -3.11 8.79 22.39
N ILE A 261 -2.45 7.90 21.66
CA ILE A 261 -2.75 6.47 21.68
C ILE A 261 -1.57 5.68 22.26
N ALA A 262 -1.89 4.60 22.95
CA ALA A 262 -0.88 3.70 23.48
C ALA A 262 -0.18 2.98 22.31
N LEU A 263 1.14 2.89 22.39
CA LEU A 263 1.89 1.98 21.53
C LEU A 263 1.74 0.57 22.08
N GLY A 264 1.38 -0.37 21.21
CA GLY A 264 1.49 -1.79 21.48
C GLY A 264 2.93 -2.21 21.82
N PRO A 265 3.10 -3.43 22.35
CA PRO A 265 4.41 -3.93 22.75
C PRO A 265 5.38 -3.85 21.56
N ALA A 266 6.61 -3.42 21.84
CA ALA A 266 7.68 -3.61 20.88
C ALA A 266 7.91 -5.12 20.75
N GLY A 267 7.56 -5.70 19.60
CA GLY A 267 7.88 -7.10 19.32
C GLY A 267 9.40 -7.34 19.33
N GLU A 268 9.81 -8.61 19.32
CA GLU A 268 11.21 -8.95 19.08
C GLU A 268 11.64 -8.35 17.74
N ARG A 269 12.62 -7.46 17.78
CA ARG A 269 13.14 -6.83 16.57
C ARG A 269 13.87 -7.91 15.79
N SER A 270 13.27 -8.33 14.67
CA SER A 270 13.90 -9.29 13.78
C SER A 270 15.22 -8.71 13.26
N GLU A 271 16.23 -9.56 13.11
CA GLU A 271 17.49 -9.13 12.52
C GLU A 271 17.24 -8.61 11.10
N ARG A 272 17.80 -7.44 10.81
CA ARG A 272 17.63 -6.76 9.54
C ARG A 272 18.77 -7.15 8.60
N SER A 273 18.43 -7.68 7.44
CA SER A 273 19.40 -7.92 6.37
C SER A 273 19.13 -7.00 5.18
N THR A 274 20.18 -6.66 4.44
CA THR A 274 20.08 -5.86 3.21
C THR A 274 20.79 -6.59 2.09
N ARG A 275 20.18 -6.61 0.91
CA ARG A 275 20.77 -7.19 -0.30
C ARG A 275 20.52 -6.30 -1.50
N THR A 276 21.49 -6.24 -2.40
CA THR A 276 21.34 -5.60 -3.71
C THR A 276 20.87 -6.65 -4.71
N LEU A 277 19.92 -6.26 -5.56
CA LEU A 277 19.44 -7.08 -6.66
C LEU A 277 20.28 -6.83 -7.91
N ASP A 278 20.58 -7.89 -8.65
CA ASP A 278 21.01 -7.74 -10.02
C ASP A 278 19.85 -7.28 -10.93
N ALA A 279 20.18 -6.89 -12.17
CA ALA A 279 19.21 -6.32 -13.09
C ALA A 279 18.12 -7.32 -13.54
N THR A 280 18.39 -8.63 -13.50
CA THR A 280 17.41 -9.67 -13.83
C THR A 280 16.48 -9.90 -12.64
N GLU A 281 17.02 -10.02 -11.43
CA GLU A 281 16.23 -10.15 -10.20
C GLU A 281 15.28 -8.97 -10.01
N ALA A 282 15.77 -7.74 -10.23
CA ALA A 282 14.95 -6.53 -10.13
C ALA A 282 13.79 -6.52 -11.14
N ARG A 283 14.01 -7.02 -12.36
CA ARG A 283 12.95 -7.13 -13.38
C ARG A 283 11.90 -8.18 -13.00
N ILE A 284 12.34 -9.36 -12.55
CA ILE A 284 11.44 -10.43 -12.11
C ILE A 284 10.61 -9.93 -10.92
N LEU A 285 11.23 -9.31 -9.92
CA LEU A 285 10.52 -8.80 -8.75
C LEU A 285 9.44 -7.77 -9.10
N ARG A 286 9.73 -6.87 -10.05
CA ARG A 286 8.75 -5.90 -10.55
C ARG A 286 7.64 -6.57 -11.36
N ALA A 287 7.97 -7.60 -12.12
CA ALA A 287 6.98 -8.39 -12.84
C ALA A 287 6.06 -9.17 -11.89
N ASP A 288 6.59 -9.70 -10.79
CA ASP A 288 5.80 -10.35 -9.74
C ASP A 288 4.78 -9.38 -9.13
N ALA A 289 5.18 -8.13 -8.88
CA ALA A 289 4.27 -7.08 -8.40
C ALA A 289 3.15 -6.77 -9.41
N LEU A 290 3.47 -6.74 -10.71
CA LEU A 290 2.49 -6.56 -11.79
C LEU A 290 1.54 -7.77 -11.89
N LEU A 291 2.05 -9.00 -11.79
CA LEU A 291 1.23 -10.22 -11.79
C LEU A 291 0.28 -10.27 -10.60
N ALA A 292 0.73 -9.86 -9.41
CA ALA A 292 -0.11 -9.77 -8.22
C ALA A 292 -1.32 -8.83 -8.42
N HIS A 293 -1.20 -7.86 -9.33
CA HIS A 293 -2.28 -6.94 -9.70
C HIS A 293 -2.91 -7.29 -11.07
N SER A 294 -2.75 -8.53 -11.55
CA SER A 294 -3.30 -9.02 -12.83
C SER A 294 -2.85 -8.24 -14.08
N MET A 295 -1.73 -7.50 -14.00
CA MET A 295 -1.15 -6.74 -15.12
C MET A 295 -0.23 -7.62 -15.96
N THR A 296 -0.77 -8.73 -16.45
CA THR A 296 0.00 -9.81 -17.10
C THR A 296 0.72 -9.38 -18.37
N ALA A 297 0.19 -8.40 -19.11
CA ALA A 297 0.83 -7.89 -20.32
C ALA A 297 2.13 -7.14 -19.99
N ASP A 298 2.10 -6.23 -19.02
CA ASP A 298 3.26 -5.46 -18.59
C ASP A 298 4.29 -6.36 -17.89
N ALA A 299 3.83 -7.30 -17.06
CA ALA A 299 4.70 -8.30 -16.44
C ALA A 299 5.47 -9.12 -17.49
N GLN A 300 4.79 -9.54 -18.56
CA GLN A 300 5.43 -10.28 -19.65
C GLN A 300 6.53 -9.48 -20.33
N ILE A 301 6.35 -8.17 -20.54
CA ILE A 301 7.38 -7.33 -21.16
C ILE A 301 8.67 -7.38 -20.33
N LEU A 302 8.58 -7.20 -19.01
CA LEU A 302 9.73 -7.25 -18.11
C LEU A 302 10.39 -8.64 -18.08
N ILE A 303 9.59 -9.71 -18.10
CA ILE A 303 10.09 -11.08 -18.03
C ILE A 303 10.76 -11.50 -19.34
N GLU A 304 10.23 -11.12 -20.49
CA GLU A 304 10.86 -11.43 -21.79
C GLU A 304 12.15 -10.60 -22.01
N GLU A 305 12.24 -9.40 -21.44
CA GLU A 305 13.52 -8.69 -21.34
C GLU A 305 14.54 -9.41 -20.45
N ALA A 306 14.12 -9.93 -19.30
CA ALA A 306 14.96 -10.74 -18.43
C ALA A 306 15.44 -12.01 -19.14
N ALA A 307 14.54 -12.68 -19.86
CA ALA A 307 14.84 -13.89 -20.63
C ALA A 307 15.84 -13.66 -21.77
N ARG A 308 15.73 -12.54 -22.50
CA ARG A 308 16.72 -12.18 -23.53
C ARG A 308 18.11 -11.94 -22.96
N ARG A 309 18.21 -11.42 -21.73
CA ARG A 309 19.49 -11.09 -21.09
C ARG A 309 20.11 -12.27 -20.35
N ALA A 310 19.30 -13.17 -19.80
CA ALA A 310 19.75 -14.29 -18.98
C ALA A 310 18.88 -15.56 -19.19
N PRO A 311 18.86 -16.14 -20.39
CA PRO A 311 17.91 -17.20 -20.77
C PRO A 311 18.08 -18.52 -19.99
N GLY A 312 19.27 -18.78 -19.44
CA GLY A 312 19.58 -20.02 -18.71
C GLY A 312 19.35 -19.95 -17.21
N ARG A 313 18.74 -18.88 -16.67
CA ARG A 313 18.49 -18.78 -15.23
C ARG A 313 17.19 -19.47 -14.84
N ALA A 314 17.23 -20.16 -13.70
CA ALA A 314 16.09 -20.87 -13.15
C ALA A 314 14.91 -19.96 -12.80
N ASP A 315 15.19 -18.79 -12.21
CA ASP A 315 14.19 -17.80 -11.79
C ASP A 315 13.49 -17.13 -12.98
N VAL A 316 14.18 -16.94 -14.11
CA VAL A 316 13.61 -16.47 -15.37
C VAL A 316 12.63 -17.48 -15.94
N ALA A 317 13.00 -18.77 -15.99
CA ALA A 317 12.09 -19.83 -16.45
C ALA A 317 10.84 -19.91 -15.56
N ALA A 318 11.01 -19.81 -14.24
CA ALA A 318 9.91 -19.77 -13.29
C ALA A 318 8.98 -18.57 -13.53
N ALA A 319 9.54 -17.37 -13.71
CA ALA A 319 8.76 -16.15 -13.97
C ALA A 319 7.93 -16.26 -15.25
N ARG A 320 8.50 -16.82 -16.33
CA ARG A 320 7.74 -17.13 -17.57
C ARG A 320 6.62 -18.13 -17.30
N GLY A 321 6.86 -19.13 -16.46
CA GLY A 321 5.84 -20.10 -16.03
C GLY A 321 4.66 -19.44 -15.33
N PHE A 322 4.90 -18.50 -14.41
CA PHE A 322 3.81 -17.74 -13.75
C PHE A 322 3.03 -16.86 -14.74
N VAL A 323 3.70 -16.23 -15.72
CA VAL A 323 3.01 -15.49 -16.78
C VAL A 323 2.11 -16.41 -17.62
N ALA A 324 2.62 -17.58 -18.01
CA ALA A 324 1.84 -18.57 -18.77
C ALA A 324 0.62 -19.04 -17.96
N LEU A 325 0.82 -19.32 -16.67
CA LEU A 325 -0.24 -19.71 -15.76
C LEU A 325 -1.34 -18.64 -15.65
N GLN A 326 -0.95 -17.38 -15.47
CA GLN A 326 -1.90 -16.25 -15.37
C GLN A 326 -2.69 -16.04 -16.68
N ARG A 327 -2.15 -16.47 -17.83
CA ARG A 327 -2.83 -16.46 -19.13
C ARG A 327 -3.72 -17.67 -19.37
N GLY A 328 -3.71 -18.64 -18.46
CA GLY A 328 -4.42 -19.91 -18.61
C GLY A 328 -3.71 -20.93 -19.50
N ASP A 329 -2.48 -20.67 -19.95
CA ASP A 329 -1.68 -21.63 -20.72
C ASP A 329 -0.98 -22.62 -19.78
N LYS A 330 -1.81 -23.53 -19.24
CA LYS A 330 -1.39 -24.56 -18.28
C LYS A 330 -0.28 -25.48 -18.82
N PRO A 331 -0.34 -25.99 -20.08
CA PRO A 331 0.74 -26.80 -20.64
C PRO A 331 2.08 -26.06 -20.69
N ALA A 332 2.11 -24.82 -21.19
CA ALA A 332 3.35 -24.05 -21.23
C ALA A 332 3.87 -23.72 -19.83
N ALA A 333 2.97 -23.38 -18.89
CA ALA A 333 3.35 -23.13 -17.51
C ALA A 333 4.04 -24.35 -16.87
N LEU A 334 3.49 -25.55 -17.07
CA LEU A 334 4.07 -26.79 -16.55
C LEU A 334 5.48 -27.04 -17.09
N GLU A 335 5.67 -26.92 -18.41
CA GLU A 335 6.98 -27.08 -19.05
C GLU A 335 8.02 -26.07 -18.52
N LEU A 336 7.60 -24.81 -18.34
CA LEU A 336 8.46 -23.74 -17.83
C LEU A 336 8.84 -23.95 -16.36
N PHE A 337 7.91 -24.42 -15.52
CA PHE A 337 8.22 -24.78 -14.13
C PHE A 337 9.15 -25.99 -14.04
N GLU A 338 8.99 -26.99 -14.91
CA GLU A 338 9.92 -28.13 -14.99
C GLU A 338 11.32 -27.71 -15.42
N THR A 339 11.39 -26.80 -16.39
CA THR A 339 12.65 -26.18 -16.82
C THR A 339 13.29 -25.39 -15.68
N ALA A 340 12.51 -24.60 -14.95
CA ALA A 340 13.03 -23.87 -13.79
C ALA A 340 13.64 -24.82 -12.75
N ILE A 341 12.94 -25.91 -12.43
CA ILE A 341 13.39 -26.90 -11.44
C ILE A 341 14.65 -27.63 -11.93
N SER A 342 14.75 -27.98 -13.21
CA SER A 342 15.95 -28.61 -13.76
C SER A 342 17.17 -27.68 -13.70
N LEU A 343 16.94 -26.37 -13.82
CA LEU A 343 17.95 -25.31 -13.67
C LEU A 343 18.27 -24.96 -12.20
N GLY A 344 17.61 -25.61 -11.23
CA GLY A 344 17.92 -25.45 -9.80
C GLY A 344 16.92 -24.61 -9.00
N GLU A 345 15.78 -24.21 -9.57
CA GLU A 345 14.72 -23.52 -8.82
C GLU A 345 14.11 -24.46 -7.76
N ARG A 346 13.94 -23.94 -6.54
CA ARG A 346 13.44 -24.70 -5.38
C ARG A 346 12.44 -23.91 -4.54
N ARG A 347 12.05 -22.69 -4.94
CA ARG A 347 11.09 -21.88 -4.20
C ARG A 347 9.72 -22.56 -4.14
N GLY A 348 9.11 -22.52 -2.96
CA GLY A 348 7.82 -23.15 -2.66
C GLY A 348 6.71 -22.86 -3.65
N PRO A 349 6.47 -21.59 -4.07
CA PRO A 349 5.44 -21.26 -5.06
C PRO A 349 5.59 -22.02 -6.38
N VAL A 350 6.80 -22.16 -6.91
CA VAL A 350 7.05 -22.88 -8.17
C VAL A 350 6.74 -24.37 -8.02
N LEU A 351 7.16 -24.96 -6.91
CA LEU A 351 6.91 -26.37 -6.62
C LEU A 351 5.42 -26.65 -6.41
N LEU A 352 4.71 -25.74 -5.73
CA LEU A 352 3.28 -25.82 -5.48
C LEU A 352 2.48 -25.73 -6.78
N GLU A 353 2.69 -24.69 -7.59
CA GLU A 353 1.95 -24.52 -8.85
C GLU A 353 2.19 -25.67 -9.82
N ARG A 354 3.44 -26.16 -9.91
CA ARG A 354 3.73 -27.37 -10.69
C ARG A 354 2.93 -28.57 -10.19
N ALA A 355 2.89 -28.80 -8.88
CA ALA A 355 2.14 -29.91 -8.30
C ALA A 355 0.63 -29.79 -8.55
N MET A 356 0.07 -28.57 -8.50
CA MET A 356 -1.32 -28.29 -8.83
C MET A 356 -1.63 -28.61 -10.30
N LEU A 357 -0.79 -28.15 -11.22
CA LEU A 357 -0.95 -28.44 -12.65
C LEU A 357 -0.90 -29.94 -12.93
N LEU A 358 0.06 -30.68 -12.36
CA LEU A 358 0.15 -32.13 -12.52
C LEU A 358 -1.06 -32.89 -11.96
N ARG A 359 -1.75 -32.33 -10.96
CA ARG A 359 -2.97 -32.93 -10.40
C ARG A 359 -4.15 -32.77 -11.34
N GLU A 360 -4.24 -31.67 -12.07
CA GLU A 360 -5.34 -31.39 -13.00
C GLU A 360 -5.23 -32.16 -14.32
N THR A 361 -4.03 -32.59 -14.71
CA THR A 361 -3.79 -33.36 -15.93
C THR A 361 -3.97 -34.88 -15.74
N ARG A 362 -4.26 -35.34 -14.51
CA ARG A 362 -4.59 -36.73 -14.18
C ARG A 362 -6.10 -36.89 -14.03
#